data_AF-A0A6G1RYY9-F1
#
_entry.id   AF-A0A6G1RYY9-F1
#
_cell.length_a   1.000
_cell.length_b   1.000
_cell.length_c   1.000
_cell.angle_alpha   90.00
_cell.angle_beta   90.00
_cell.angle_gamma   90.00
#
_symmetry.space_group_name_H-M   'P 1'
#
loop_
_entity.id
_entity.type
_entity.pdbx_description
1 polymer ?
#
loop_
_entity_poly.entity_id
_entity_poly.type
_entity_poly.pdbx_seq_one_letter_code
_entity_poly.pdbx_strand_id
1 'polypeptide(L)'
;MIVLFLFAFLWMVEGALCQLHYTVQEEQEHGTFVGNIAEDLGLDITKLSARRFQTAPNSRSPYLELNLETGVLYVNEKIDREQICKQNPSCLLHLEVFLENPLELFRVEIEVLDINDNPPSFPEPDLTVEISESA
;
A
#
# COMPACT_ATOMS: atom_id res chain seq x y z
N MET A 1 29.29 -6.37 -34.39
CA MET A 1 28.58 -5.07 -34.43
C MET A 1 27.09 -5.22 -34.11
N ILE A 2 26.36 -6.13 -34.77
CA ILE A 2 24.92 -6.35 -34.52
C ILE A 2 24.64 -6.88 -33.10
N VAL A 3 25.47 -7.80 -32.59
CA VAL A 3 25.29 -8.36 -31.22
C VAL A 3 25.48 -7.31 -30.12
N LEU A 4 26.42 -6.38 -30.30
CA LEU A 4 26.63 -5.24 -29.39
C LEU A 4 25.45 -4.26 -29.44
N PHE A 5 24.87 -4.03 -30.62
CA PHE A 5 23.66 -3.21 -30.77
C PHE A 5 22.44 -3.85 -30.12
N LEU A 6 22.27 -5.17 -30.22
CA LEU A 6 21.18 -5.90 -29.56
C LEU A 6 21.32 -5.87 -28.03
N PHE A 7 22.54 -6.02 -27.50
CA PHE A 7 22.80 -5.87 -26.06
C PHE A 7 22.53 -4.44 -25.56
N ALA A 8 22.92 -3.43 -26.32
CA ALA A 8 22.62 -2.02 -26.00
C ALA A 8 21.12 -1.71 -26.07
N PHE A 9 20.40 -2.33 -27.00
CA PHE A 9 18.94 -2.19 -27.10
C PHE A 9 18.22 -2.93 -25.96
N LEU A 10 18.77 -4.06 -25.47
CA LEU A 10 18.22 -4.78 -24.32
C LEU A 10 18.34 -3.98 -23.02
N TRP A 11 19.43 -3.24 -22.83
CA TRP A 11 19.60 -2.30 -21.69
C TRP A 11 18.72 -1.05 -21.77
N MET A 12 18.24 -0.68 -22.96
CA MET A 12 17.30 0.45 -23.13
C MET A 12 15.85 0.08 -22.76
N VAL A 13 15.54 -1.21 -22.59
CA VAL A 13 14.21 -1.72 -22.23
C VAL A 13 14.16 -2.15 -20.75
N GLU A 14 15.03 -1.60 -19.91
CA GLU A 14 14.80 -1.60 -18.47
C GLU A 14 13.82 -0.45 -18.16
N GLY A 15 12.56 -0.62 -18.55
CA GLY A 15 11.48 0.19 -18.00
C GLY A 15 11.43 -0.11 -16.52
N ALA A 16 12.15 0.67 -15.72
CA ALA A 16 12.14 0.54 -14.27
C ALA A 16 10.71 0.73 -13.80
N LEU A 17 10.01 -0.38 -13.51
CA LEU A 17 8.78 -0.36 -12.74
C LEU A 17 9.17 0.15 -11.36
N CYS A 18 9.15 1.47 -11.19
CA CYS A 18 9.38 2.10 -9.90
C CYS A 18 8.16 1.78 -9.03
N GLN A 19 8.38 0.87 -8.09
CA GLN A 19 7.42 0.45 -7.09
C GLN A 19 7.83 1.08 -5.77
N LEU A 20 6.99 1.96 -5.24
CA LEU A 20 7.15 2.51 -3.90
C LEU A 20 6.55 1.55 -2.88
N HIS A 21 7.17 1.49 -1.71
CA HIS A 21 6.73 0.65 -0.61
C HIS A 21 6.73 1.45 0.69
N TYR A 22 5.58 1.49 1.36
CA TYR A 22 5.40 2.08 2.67
C TYR A 22 4.82 1.06 3.65
N THR A 23 4.92 1.36 4.93
CA THR A 23 4.27 0.60 6.00
C THR A 23 3.43 1.54 6.85
N VAL A 24 2.31 1.04 7.36
CA VAL A 24 1.46 1.74 8.31
C VAL A 24 0.90 0.74 9.30
N GLN A 25 0.81 1.10 10.58
CA GLN A 25 0.08 0.28 11.54
C GLN A 25 -1.42 0.36 11.22
N GLU A 26 -2.14 -0.71 11.50
CA GLU A 26 -3.60 -0.62 11.54
C GLU A 26 -4.07 0.30 12.67
N GLU A 27 -5.38 0.57 12.71
CA GLU A 27 -6.05 1.36 13.76
C GLU A 27 -5.57 2.82 13.89
N GLN A 28 -4.81 3.32 12.90
CA GLN A 28 -4.33 4.70 12.87
C GLN A 28 -5.45 5.71 12.56
N GLU A 29 -5.37 6.86 13.21
CA GLU A 29 -6.36 7.94 13.09
C GLU A 29 -6.33 8.60 11.70
N HIS A 30 -7.45 9.19 11.31
CA HIS A 30 -7.56 10.00 10.08
C HIS A 30 -6.50 11.12 10.06
N GLY A 31 -5.84 11.30 8.92
CA GLY A 31 -4.77 12.27 8.72
C GLY A 31 -3.38 11.79 9.16
N THR A 32 -3.25 10.53 9.62
CA THR A 32 -1.93 9.95 9.91
C THR A 32 -1.08 9.88 8.66
N PHE A 33 0.16 10.35 8.75
CA PHE A 33 1.14 10.30 7.65
C PHE A 33 1.53 8.86 7.32
N VAL A 34 1.51 8.51 6.03
CA VAL A 34 1.96 7.20 5.52
C VAL A 34 3.28 7.33 4.76
N GLY A 35 3.39 8.31 3.85
CA GLY A 35 4.58 8.47 3.01
C GLY A 35 4.50 9.68 2.07
N ASN A 36 5.64 10.10 1.52
CA ASN A 36 5.71 11.24 0.61
C ASN A 36 6.09 10.78 -0.81
N ILE A 37 5.08 10.51 -1.64
CA ILE A 37 5.26 9.99 -3.00
C ILE A 37 6.00 10.99 -3.89
N ALA A 38 5.73 12.29 -3.76
CA ALA A 38 6.42 13.28 -4.59
C ALA A 38 7.91 13.35 -4.27
N GLU A 39 8.27 13.35 -2.98
CA GLU A 39 9.66 13.37 -2.54
C GLU A 39 10.42 12.11 -2.97
N ASP A 40 9.83 10.93 -2.75
CA ASP A 40 10.49 9.64 -3.03
C ASP A 40 10.65 9.37 -4.54
N LEU A 41 9.78 9.95 -5.37
CA LEU A 41 9.91 9.93 -6.84
C LEU A 41 10.73 11.10 -7.39
N GLY A 42 11.20 12.02 -6.54
CA GLY A 42 11.94 13.21 -6.95
C GLY A 42 11.11 14.19 -7.79
N LEU A 43 9.79 14.21 -7.60
CA LEU A 43 8.86 15.09 -8.30
C LEU A 43 8.85 16.49 -7.67
N ASP A 44 8.89 17.49 -8.54
CA ASP A 44 8.74 18.89 -8.14
C ASP A 44 7.28 19.21 -7.81
N ILE A 45 6.98 19.47 -6.53
CA ILE A 45 5.62 19.75 -6.04
C ILE A 45 4.95 20.90 -6.81
N THR A 46 5.72 21.87 -7.29
CA THR A 46 5.19 23.03 -8.02
C THR A 46 4.64 22.67 -9.40
N LYS A 47 4.99 21.47 -9.91
CA LYS A 47 4.59 20.98 -11.23
C LYS A 47 3.54 19.88 -11.18
N LEU A 48 3.20 19.34 -10.00
CA LEU A 48 2.25 18.23 -9.86
C LEU A 48 0.89 18.58 -10.46
N SER A 49 0.36 19.77 -10.13
CA SER A 49 -0.92 20.26 -10.68
C SER A 49 -0.87 20.40 -12.20
N ALA A 50 0.20 21.01 -12.74
CA ALA A 50 0.39 21.19 -14.19
C ALA A 50 0.51 19.85 -14.93
N ARG A 51 1.03 18.82 -14.26
CA ARG A 51 1.14 17.46 -14.77
C ARG A 51 -0.04 16.56 -14.44
N ARG A 52 -1.14 17.09 -13.89
CA ARG A 52 -2.34 16.32 -13.53
C ARG A 52 -2.00 15.09 -12.68
N PHE A 53 -1.17 15.28 -11.65
CA PHE A 53 -0.87 14.23 -10.68
C PHE A 53 -2.18 13.75 -10.02
N GLN A 54 -2.46 12.45 -10.14
CA GLN A 54 -3.76 11.89 -9.75
C GLN A 54 -3.64 10.41 -9.41
N THR A 55 -4.50 9.92 -8.52
CA THR A 55 -4.72 8.49 -8.29
C THR A 55 -5.56 7.85 -9.40
N ALA A 56 -5.12 6.70 -9.90
CA ALA A 56 -5.85 5.90 -10.87
C ALA A 56 -7.21 5.44 -10.29
N PRO A 57 -8.34 5.63 -11.00
CA PRO A 57 -9.67 5.36 -10.46
C PRO A 57 -9.87 3.94 -9.89
N ASN A 58 -9.26 2.93 -10.52
CA ASN A 58 -9.41 1.52 -10.14
C ASN A 58 -8.65 1.14 -8.86
N SER A 59 -7.69 1.97 -8.44
CA SER A 59 -6.85 1.73 -7.26
C SER A 59 -7.24 2.60 -6.05
N ARG A 60 -8.30 3.40 -6.18
CA ARG A 60 -8.78 4.25 -5.09
C ARG A 60 -9.28 3.36 -3.95
N SER A 61 -8.79 3.67 -2.77
CA SER A 61 -9.13 2.98 -1.53
C SER A 61 -9.79 3.97 -0.59
N PRO A 62 -10.84 3.60 0.16
CA PRO A 62 -11.41 4.48 1.18
C PRO A 62 -10.43 4.74 2.34
N TYR A 63 -9.44 3.88 2.53
CA TYR A 63 -8.47 3.94 3.62
C TYR A 63 -7.34 4.94 3.40
N LEU A 64 -7.09 5.35 2.15
CA LEU A 64 -5.91 6.14 1.78
C LEU A 64 -6.33 7.39 1.02
N GLU A 65 -5.82 8.54 1.45
CA GLU A 65 -6.00 9.82 0.77
C GLU A 65 -4.65 10.39 0.33
N LEU A 66 -4.57 10.75 -0.95
CA LEU A 66 -3.40 11.39 -1.53
C LEU A 66 -3.66 12.89 -1.67
N ASN A 67 -2.83 13.70 -1.01
CA ASN A 67 -2.84 15.14 -1.22
C ASN A 67 -2.15 15.44 -2.56
N LEU A 68 -2.93 15.86 -3.56
CA LEU A 68 -2.45 16.08 -4.93
C LEU A 68 -1.52 17.30 -5.08
N GLU A 69 -1.50 18.21 -4.11
CA GLU A 69 -0.66 19.41 -4.12
C GLU A 69 0.74 19.14 -3.56
N THR A 70 0.82 18.26 -2.56
CA THR A 70 2.07 17.95 -1.83
C THR A 70 2.68 16.61 -2.19
N GLY A 71 1.88 15.67 -2.71
CA GLY A 71 2.29 14.29 -2.97
C GLY A 71 2.31 13.41 -1.73
N VAL A 72 1.82 13.90 -0.59
CA VAL A 72 1.81 13.14 0.67
C VAL A 72 0.57 12.25 0.75
N LEU A 73 0.80 11.00 1.15
CA LEU A 73 -0.22 9.99 1.40
C LEU A 73 -0.57 9.94 2.89
N TYR A 74 -1.86 9.96 3.18
CA TYR A 74 -2.41 9.93 4.53
C TYR A 74 -3.43 8.80 4.69
N VAL A 75 -3.63 8.37 5.94
CA VAL A 75 -4.78 7.54 6.33
C VAL A 75 -6.04 8.38 6.23
N ASN A 76 -7.06 7.88 5.52
CA ASN A 76 -8.35 8.54 5.38
C ASN A 76 -9.42 7.92 6.29
N GLU A 77 -9.67 6.63 6.12
CA GLU A 77 -10.49 5.84 7.03
C GLU A 77 -9.59 4.92 7.86
N LYS A 78 -9.93 4.76 9.14
CA LYS A 78 -9.20 3.86 10.04
C LYS A 78 -9.18 2.45 9.44
N ILE A 79 -8.00 1.85 9.42
CA ILE A 79 -7.76 0.53 8.82
C ILE A 79 -7.91 -0.52 9.90
N ASP A 80 -8.88 -1.42 9.77
CA ASP A 80 -9.02 -2.64 10.57
C ASP A 80 -8.48 -3.80 9.72
N ARG A 81 -7.31 -4.35 10.06
CA ARG A 81 -6.60 -5.36 9.25
C ARG A 81 -7.39 -6.67 9.20
N GLU A 82 -8.03 -7.06 10.29
CA GLU A 82 -8.90 -8.24 10.38
C GLU A 82 -10.07 -8.13 9.39
N GLN A 83 -10.64 -6.93 9.22
CA GLN A 83 -11.75 -6.71 8.28
C GLN A 83 -11.30 -6.83 6.81
N ILE A 84 -10.13 -6.29 6.45
CA ILE A 84 -9.66 -6.27 5.05
C ILE A 84 -8.93 -7.54 4.63
N CYS A 85 -8.08 -8.08 5.51
CA CYS A 85 -7.12 -9.14 5.21
C CYS A 85 -7.36 -10.42 6.01
N LYS A 86 -8.26 -10.38 7.02
CA LYS A 86 -8.54 -11.52 7.90
C LYS A 86 -7.24 -12.02 8.54
N GLN A 87 -7.01 -13.33 8.55
CA GLN A 87 -5.82 -13.95 9.11
C GLN A 87 -4.68 -14.13 8.08
N ASN A 88 -4.71 -13.41 6.96
CA ASN A 88 -3.63 -13.50 5.98
C ASN A 88 -2.33 -12.95 6.60
N PRO A 89 -1.20 -13.70 6.56
CA PRO A 89 0.08 -13.26 7.12
C PRO A 89 0.64 -11.97 6.50
N SER A 90 0.15 -11.56 5.33
CA SER A 90 0.51 -10.29 4.71
C SER A 90 -0.75 -9.53 4.30
N CYS A 91 -0.75 -8.23 4.57
CA CYS A 91 -1.84 -7.32 4.22
C CYS A 91 -1.29 -6.12 3.45
N LEU A 92 -1.53 -6.10 2.14
CA LEU A 92 -1.04 -5.07 1.23
C LEU A 92 -2.21 -4.30 0.62
N LEU A 93 -2.17 -2.98 0.75
CA LEU A 93 -3.01 -2.07 -0.02
C LEU A 93 -2.23 -1.62 -1.26
N HIS A 94 -2.89 -1.63 -2.42
CA HIS A 94 -2.31 -1.21 -3.68
C HIS A 94 -2.94 0.10 -4.15
N LEU A 95 -2.09 1.08 -4.45
CA LEU A 95 -2.47 2.37 -4.99
C LEU A 95 -1.65 2.62 -6.28
N GLU A 96 -2.30 3.12 -7.32
CA GLU A 96 -1.63 3.56 -8.54
C GLU A 96 -1.78 5.07 -8.68
N VAL A 97 -0.67 5.75 -8.93
CA VAL A 97 -0.64 7.19 -9.20
C VAL A 97 -0.04 7.46 -10.56
N PHE A 98 -0.51 8.49 -11.25
CA PHE A 98 0.00 8.84 -12.56
C PHE A 98 0.19 10.34 -12.73
N LEU A 99 1.08 10.69 -13.65
CA LEU A 99 1.27 12.04 -14.18
C LEU A 99 1.07 12.01 -15.69
N GLU A 100 0.62 13.12 -16.26
CA GLU A 100 0.45 13.31 -17.69
C GLU A 100 1.52 14.24 -18.27
N ASN A 101 1.68 14.18 -19.61
CA ASN A 101 2.62 14.99 -20.39
C ASN A 101 4.09 14.95 -19.90
N PRO A 102 4.81 13.82 -19.99
CA PRO A 102 4.42 12.53 -20.57
C PRO A 102 3.58 11.66 -19.61
N LEU A 103 3.01 10.56 -20.08
CA LEU A 103 2.33 9.62 -19.19
C LEU A 103 3.35 8.83 -18.37
N GLU A 104 3.29 8.93 -17.06
CA GLU A 104 4.08 8.15 -16.10
C GLU A 104 3.13 7.52 -15.08
N LEU A 105 3.31 6.23 -14.79
CA LEU A 105 2.48 5.49 -13.84
C LEU A 105 3.37 4.81 -12.82
N PHE A 106 3.04 5.01 -11.55
CA PHE A 106 3.78 4.49 -10.41
C PHE A 106 2.86 3.62 -9.56
N ARG A 107 3.38 2.48 -9.13
CA ARG A 107 2.70 1.58 -8.19
C ARG A 107 3.20 1.85 -6.79
N VAL A 108 2.28 1.99 -5.86
CA VAL A 108 2.56 2.23 -4.45
C VAL A 108 1.92 1.10 -3.66
N GLU A 109 2.75 0.36 -2.94
CA GLU A 109 2.31 -0.67 -2.01
C GLU A 109 2.40 -0.14 -0.59
N ILE A 110 1.35 -0.38 0.20
CA ILE A 110 1.29 -0.01 1.59
C ILE A 110 1.04 -1.29 2.38
N GLU A 111 2.04 -1.72 3.15
CA GLU A 111 1.89 -2.85 4.07
C GLU A 111 1.23 -2.40 5.37
N VAL A 112 0.13 -3.05 5.71
CA VAL A 112 -0.60 -2.84 6.96
C VAL A 112 -0.03 -3.77 8.01
N LEU A 113 0.60 -3.19 9.03
CA LEU A 113 1.20 -3.90 10.14
C LEU A 113 0.16 -4.22 11.21
N ASP A 114 0.09 -5.50 11.55
CA ASP A 114 -0.72 -6.06 12.63
C ASP A 114 -0.34 -5.49 14.00
N ILE A 115 -1.34 -5.19 14.82
CA ILE A 115 -1.16 -4.91 16.25
C ILE A 115 -1.95 -5.92 17.09
N ASN A 116 -1.55 -6.10 18.35
CA ASN A 116 -2.25 -7.02 19.25
C ASN A 116 -3.45 -6.33 19.93
N ASP A 117 -4.48 -5.98 19.15
CA ASP A 117 -5.73 -5.36 19.60
C ASP A 117 -6.88 -6.38 19.83
N ASN A 118 -6.72 -7.61 19.32
CA ASN A 118 -7.69 -8.68 19.44
C ASN A 118 -7.23 -9.77 20.43
N PRO A 119 -7.82 -9.89 21.64
CA PRO A 119 -7.50 -10.98 22.55
C PRO A 119 -8.01 -12.32 22.03
N PRO A 120 -7.38 -13.45 22.40
CA PRO A 120 -7.91 -14.76 22.08
C PRO A 120 -9.29 -14.93 22.71
N SER A 121 -10.22 -15.54 21.97
CA SER A 121 -11.57 -15.84 22.45
C SER A 121 -11.89 -17.32 22.25
N PHE A 122 -12.59 -17.89 23.23
CA PHE A 122 -13.14 -19.23 23.12
C PHE A 122 -14.54 -19.18 22.51
N PRO A 123 -14.95 -20.21 21.75
CA PRO A 123 -16.31 -20.28 21.22
C PRO A 123 -17.36 -20.44 22.33
N GLU A 124 -16.98 -21.08 23.43
CA GLU A 124 -17.81 -21.30 24.61
C GLU A 124 -17.08 -20.76 25.86
N PRO A 125 -17.77 -20.02 26.74
CA PRO A 125 -17.15 -19.49 27.96
C PRO A 125 -16.86 -20.58 29.00
N ASP A 126 -17.66 -21.65 29.02
CA ASP A 126 -17.53 -22.79 29.91
C ASP A 126 -17.51 -24.07 29.09
N LEU A 127 -16.47 -24.90 29.25
CA LEU A 127 -16.34 -26.17 28.55
C LEU A 127 -16.45 -27.33 29.56
N THR A 128 -17.40 -28.24 29.35
CA THR A 128 -17.50 -29.46 30.18
C THR A 128 -16.99 -30.67 29.39
N VAL A 129 -16.00 -31.38 29.94
CA VAL A 129 -15.46 -32.61 29.38
C VAL A 129 -15.53 -33.69 30.45
N GLU A 130 -16.23 -34.78 30.14
CA GLU A 130 -16.33 -35.96 31.01
C GLU A 130 -15.29 -37.00 30.60
N ILE A 131 -14.54 -37.51 31.58
CA ILE A 131 -13.49 -38.52 31.37
C ILE A 131 -13.76 -39.67 32.34
N SER A 132 -13.73 -40.90 31.83
CA SER A 132 -13.85 -42.09 32.69
C SER A 132 -12.70 -42.13 33.68
N GLU A 133 -12.97 -42.49 34.94
CA GLU A 133 -11.92 -42.76 35.93
C GLU A 133 -10.96 -43.88 35.50
N SER A 134 -11.39 -44.71 34.54
CA SER A 134 -10.64 -45.83 33.99
C SER A 134 -9.95 -45.53 32.64
N ALA A 135 -9.80 -44.25 32.26
CA ALA A 135 -9.17 -43.83 31.01
C ALA A 135 -7.64 -43.99 31.01
#